data_AF-A0A6A6YYF2-F1
#
_entry.id   AF-A0A6A6YYF2-F1
#
_cell.length_a   1.000
_cell.length_b   1.000
_cell.length_c   1.000
_cell.angle_alpha   90.00
_cell.angle_beta   90.00
_cell.angle_gamma   90.00
#
_symmetry.space_group_name_H-M   'P 1'
#
loop_
_entity.id
_entity.type
_entity.pdbx_description
1 polymer ?
#
loop_
_entity_poly.entity_id
_entity_poly.type
_entity_poly.pdbx_seq_one_letter_code
_entity_poly.pdbx_strand_id
1 'polypeptide(L)'
;MPRTFPAISILEVERKFRSLARIIHNEYFDRSSLLSLAGIWVRQRNGQWEAKVKKGGNFTNSRFEELLDPRDISKCIKDLTGIGYTEQETFGLERIAILSTTRKAWVADNEFRIVLDTIDFGHTVGEVKLQHQVNFEATSGLSIEQQKQRSMQAMDDRVAKFMERYAWAFCQGVPKGKLTAYFERNAI
;
A
#
# COMPACT_ATOMS: atom_id res chain seq x y z
N MET A 1 -3.07 -37.44 -18.12
CA MET A 1 -3.63 -37.67 -16.76
C MET A 1 -3.60 -36.35 -16.01
N PRO A 2 -4.74 -35.84 -15.50
CA PRO A 2 -4.76 -34.64 -14.68
C PRO A 2 -4.14 -34.98 -13.31
N ARG A 3 -3.12 -34.22 -12.90
CA ARG A 3 -2.55 -34.32 -11.56
C ARG A 3 -3.46 -33.56 -10.60
N THR A 4 -4.21 -34.30 -9.78
CA THR A 4 -4.89 -33.76 -8.60
C THR A 4 -3.85 -33.39 -7.56
N PHE A 5 -3.70 -32.10 -7.27
CA PHE A 5 -2.97 -31.64 -6.09
C PHE A 5 -3.86 -31.80 -4.86
N PRO A 6 -3.33 -32.27 -3.71
CA PRO A 6 -4.12 -32.35 -2.49
C PRO A 6 -4.50 -30.93 -2.07
N ALA A 7 -5.76 -30.75 -1.68
CA ALA A 7 -6.22 -29.54 -1.01
C ALA A 7 -5.46 -29.42 0.32
N ILE A 8 -4.40 -28.63 0.35
CA ILE A 8 -3.72 -28.30 1.61
C ILE A 8 -4.71 -27.50 2.43
N SER A 9 -5.13 -28.03 3.58
CA SER A 9 -6.04 -27.30 4.46
C SER A 9 -5.39 -25.99 4.92
N ILE A 10 -6.18 -24.93 5.06
CA ILE A 10 -5.71 -23.62 5.58
C ILE A 10 -4.96 -23.80 6.90
N LEU A 11 -5.39 -24.75 7.74
CA LEU A 11 -4.75 -25.09 9.02
C LEU A 11 -3.32 -25.64 8.84
N GLU A 12 -3.04 -26.33 7.73
CA GLU A 12 -1.72 -26.93 7.47
C GLU A 12 -0.72 -25.92 6.89
N VAL A 13 -1.20 -24.91 6.16
CA VAL A 13 -0.43 -23.73 5.75
C VAL A 13 -0.06 -22.89 6.97
N GLU A 14 -1.02 -22.64 7.87
CA GLU A 14 -0.78 -21.88 9.11
C GLU A 14 0.22 -22.57 10.06
N ARG A 15 0.27 -23.91 10.06
CA ARG A 15 1.20 -24.68 10.90
C ARG A 15 2.66 -24.68 10.39
N LYS A 16 2.88 -24.63 9.06
CA LYS A 16 4.24 -24.63 8.48
C LYS A 16 4.85 -23.24 8.33
N PHE A 17 4.04 -22.19 8.25
CA PHE A 17 4.51 -20.81 8.15
C PHE A 17 3.98 -20.01 9.34
N ARG A 18 4.74 -19.95 10.44
CA ARG A 18 4.42 -19.05 11.56
C ARG A 18 4.47 -17.61 11.06
N SER A 19 3.32 -17.07 10.64
CA SER A 19 3.20 -15.63 10.42
C SER A 19 3.22 -14.97 11.80
N LEU A 20 4.31 -14.27 12.13
CA LEU A 20 4.28 -13.35 13.27
C LEU A 20 3.34 -12.21 12.91
N ALA A 21 2.12 -12.26 13.47
CA ALA A 21 1.15 -11.19 13.29
C ALA A 21 1.75 -9.90 13.85
N ARG A 22 1.82 -8.86 13.02
CA ARG A 22 2.35 -7.56 13.42
C ARG A 22 1.20 -6.57 13.55
N ILE A 23 1.16 -5.86 14.66
CA ILE A 23 0.26 -4.73 14.85
C ILE A 23 0.89 -3.49 14.22
N ILE A 24 0.09 -2.75 13.46
CA ILE A 24 0.49 -1.51 12.79
C ILE A 24 -0.54 -0.45 13.16
N HIS A 25 -0.08 0.63 13.78
CA HIS A 25 -0.90 1.81 14.06
C HIS A 25 -0.67 2.84 12.97
N ASN A 26 -1.74 3.34 12.38
CA ASN A 26 -1.69 4.38 11.36
C ASN A 26 -2.60 5.54 11.78
N GLU A 27 -2.06 6.75 11.77
CA GLU A 27 -2.84 8.00 11.79
C GLU A 27 -2.74 8.62 10.41
N TYR A 28 -3.87 8.90 9.76
CA TYR A 28 -3.91 9.51 8.42
C TYR A 28 -4.25 10.98 8.52
N PHE A 29 -3.63 11.76 7.64
CA PHE A 29 -3.73 13.21 7.61
C PHE A 29 -4.08 13.69 6.20
N ASP A 30 -4.97 14.68 6.11
CA ASP A 30 -5.39 15.30 4.85
C ASP A 30 -5.85 16.74 5.14
N ARG A 31 -6.23 17.47 4.10
CA ARG A 31 -6.80 18.80 4.17
C ARG A 31 -8.05 18.85 3.31
N SER A 32 -9.22 18.66 3.92
CA SER A 32 -10.51 18.65 3.21
C SER A 32 -10.53 17.74 1.96
N SER A 33 -9.93 16.55 2.07
CA SER A 33 -9.77 15.56 0.99
C SER A 33 -8.89 15.98 -0.19
N LEU A 34 -8.21 17.13 -0.13
CA LEU A 34 -7.37 17.63 -1.23
C LEU A 34 -6.27 16.64 -1.61
N LEU A 35 -5.59 16.04 -0.62
CA LEU A 35 -4.49 15.12 -0.87
C LEU A 35 -5.02 13.78 -1.39
N SER A 36 -6.03 13.20 -0.74
CA SER A 36 -6.61 11.93 -1.16
C SER A 36 -7.23 11.98 -2.56
N LEU A 37 -7.88 13.08 -2.94
CA LEU A 37 -8.36 13.31 -4.31
C LEU A 37 -7.22 13.43 -5.33
N ALA A 38 -6.07 13.99 -4.93
CA ALA A 38 -4.85 14.01 -5.73
C ALA A 38 -4.09 12.67 -5.74
N GLY A 39 -4.60 11.63 -5.07
CA GLY A 39 -3.93 10.35 -4.95
C GLY A 39 -2.70 10.38 -4.05
N ILE A 40 -2.74 11.20 -3.00
CA ILE A 40 -1.70 11.31 -1.97
C ILE A 40 -2.31 10.91 -0.63
N TRP A 41 -1.64 10.01 0.09
CA TRP A 41 -2.03 9.64 1.44
C TRP A 41 -0.85 9.85 2.38
N VAL A 42 -0.97 10.84 3.26
CA VAL A 42 0.01 11.13 4.31
C VAL A 42 -0.43 10.43 5.59
N ARG A 43 0.52 9.76 6.25
CA ARG A 43 0.24 9.06 7.51
C ARG A 43 1.44 9.04 8.45
N GLN A 44 1.16 8.88 9.73
CA GLN A 44 2.13 8.34 10.68
C GLN A 44 1.89 6.85 10.84
N ARG A 45 2.88 6.03 10.52
CA ARG A 45 2.89 4.58 10.74
C ARG A 45 3.80 4.26 11.91
N ASN A 46 3.23 3.78 13.01
CA ASN A 46 3.97 3.55 14.26
C ASN A 46 4.82 4.77 14.67
N GLY A 47 4.25 5.97 14.55
CA GLY A 47 4.91 7.24 14.86
C GLY A 47 5.88 7.78 13.81
N GLN A 48 6.11 7.05 12.70
CA GLN A 48 6.99 7.50 11.61
C GLN A 48 6.19 8.05 10.43
N TRP A 49 6.60 9.19 9.89
CA TRP A 49 5.92 9.80 8.75
C TRP A 49 6.17 9.03 7.46
N GLU A 50 5.10 8.81 6.70
CA GLU A 50 5.14 8.22 5.37
C GLU A 50 4.13 8.94 4.48
N ALA A 51 4.47 9.18 3.22
CA ALA A 51 3.50 9.58 2.20
C ALA A 51 3.47 8.55 1.07
N LYS A 52 2.26 8.17 0.65
CA LYS A 52 2.05 7.38 -0.58
C LYS A 52 1.56 8.30 -1.68
N VAL A 53 2.26 8.32 -2.80
CA VAL A 53 1.90 9.09 -3.99
C VAL A 53 1.53 8.13 -5.11
N LYS A 54 0.28 8.19 -5.59
CA LYS A 54 -0.19 7.33 -6.69
C LYS A 54 0.48 7.75 -7.99
N LYS A 55 1.06 6.77 -8.69
CA LYS A 55 1.72 6.95 -10.00
C LYS A 55 0.97 6.26 -11.15
N GLY A 56 -0.07 5.50 -10.83
CA GLY A 56 -0.95 4.92 -11.83
C GLY A 56 -1.79 3.75 -11.31
N GLY A 57 -2.46 3.09 -12.24
CA GLY A 57 -3.36 1.98 -11.95
C GLY A 57 -4.74 2.40 -11.48
N ASN A 58 -5.56 1.41 -11.13
CA ASN A 58 -6.93 1.56 -10.68
C ASN A 58 -7.09 1.10 -9.22
N PHE A 59 -8.33 1.02 -8.74
CA PHE A 59 -8.61 0.68 -7.34
C PHE A 59 -8.08 -0.71 -6.93
N THR A 60 -8.12 -1.70 -7.83
CA THR A 60 -7.73 -3.09 -7.53
C THR A 60 -6.25 -3.37 -7.81
N ASN A 61 -5.63 -2.58 -8.69
CA ASN A 61 -4.22 -2.66 -9.01
C ASN A 61 -3.65 -1.25 -9.14
N SER A 62 -2.92 -0.80 -8.12
CA SER A 62 -2.38 0.55 -8.02
C SER A 62 -0.86 0.55 -7.87
N ARG A 63 -0.23 1.60 -8.40
CA ARG A 63 1.22 1.82 -8.30
C ARG A 63 1.49 3.06 -7.47
N PHE A 64 2.43 2.95 -6.54
CA PHE A 64 2.76 4.02 -5.60
C PHE A 64 4.26 4.25 -5.50
N GLU A 65 4.62 5.51 -5.32
CA GLU A 65 5.87 5.92 -4.70
C GLU A 65 5.63 6.11 -3.19
N GLU A 66 6.53 5.60 -2.35
CA GLU A 66 6.49 5.83 -0.90
C GLU A 66 7.62 6.77 -0.49
N LEU A 67 7.27 7.93 0.07
CA LEU A 67 8.19 8.91 0.61
C LEU A 67 8.31 8.71 2.12
N LEU A 68 9.53 8.63 2.63
CA LEU A 68 9.84 8.40 4.05
C LEU A 68 10.55 9.59 4.71
N ASP A 69 11.21 10.44 3.92
CA ASP A 69 11.88 11.64 4.43
C ASP A 69 10.83 12.76 4.60
N PRO A 70 10.66 13.33 5.80
CA PRO A 70 9.75 14.45 6.04
C PRO A 70 9.95 15.63 5.09
N ARG A 71 11.17 15.89 4.61
CA ARG A 71 11.46 16.96 3.66
C ARG A 71 10.85 16.70 2.29
N ASP A 72 10.91 15.45 1.81
CA ASP A 72 10.28 15.05 0.56
C ASP A 72 8.75 15.08 0.68
N ILE A 73 8.22 14.69 1.84
CA ILE A 73 6.78 14.78 2.16
C ILE A 73 6.33 16.25 2.15
N SER A 74 7.03 17.14 2.87
CA SER A 74 6.75 18.57 2.91
C SER A 74 6.79 19.19 1.50
N LYS A 75 7.82 18.86 0.71
CA LYS A 75 7.93 19.31 -0.68
C LYS A 75 6.74 18.84 -1.52
N CYS A 76 6.38 17.56 -1.43
CA CYS A 76 5.24 17.00 -2.17
C CYS A 76 3.92 17.70 -1.82
N ILE A 77 3.69 18.00 -0.54
CA ILE A 77 2.50 18.74 -0.07
C ILE A 77 2.56 20.19 -0.56
N LYS A 78 3.73 20.84 -0.51
CA LYS A 78 3.92 22.20 -0.99
C LYS A 78 3.65 22.32 -2.50
N ASP A 79 4.13 21.38 -3.29
CA ASP A 79 3.92 21.36 -4.74
C ASP A 79 2.42 21.25 -5.10
N LEU A 80 1.61 20.56 -4.26
CA LEU A 80 0.17 20.45 -4.45
C LEU A 80 -0.62 21.64 -3.89
N THR A 81 -0.24 22.15 -2.71
CA THR A 81 -1.07 23.06 -1.90
C THR A 81 -0.55 24.50 -1.85
N GLY A 82 0.69 24.74 -2.26
CA GLY A 82 1.43 25.99 -2.07
C GLY A 82 1.95 26.20 -0.64
N ILE A 83 1.64 25.31 0.30
CA ILE A 83 1.95 25.49 1.72
C ILE A 83 3.27 24.81 2.09
N GLY A 84 4.14 25.54 2.80
CA GLY A 84 5.48 25.11 3.16
C GLY A 84 5.68 24.73 4.63
N TYR A 85 4.72 24.02 5.24
CA TYR A 85 4.86 23.54 6.62
C TYR A 85 5.70 22.25 6.70
N THR A 86 6.29 22.01 7.86
CA THR A 86 7.11 20.82 8.14
C THR A 86 6.37 19.82 9.05
N GLU A 87 7.01 18.71 9.37
CA GLU A 87 6.44 17.67 10.23
C GLU A 87 6.16 18.16 11.66
N GLN A 88 6.88 19.18 12.16
CA GLN A 88 6.62 19.80 13.47
C GLN A 88 5.24 20.47 13.52
N GLU A 89 4.75 20.92 12.37
CA GLU A 89 3.43 21.54 12.19
C GLU A 89 2.46 20.57 11.51
N THR A 90 2.74 19.26 11.53
CA THR A 90 1.95 18.21 10.85
C THR A 90 1.71 18.51 9.36
N PHE A 91 2.64 19.24 8.73
CA PHE A 91 2.54 19.74 7.36
C PHE A 91 1.30 20.62 7.09
N GLY A 92 0.68 21.19 8.13
CA GLY A 92 -0.58 21.91 8.05
C GLY A 92 -1.78 21.04 7.65
N LEU A 93 -1.72 19.74 7.93
CA LEU A 93 -2.78 18.79 7.67
C LEU A 93 -3.57 18.48 8.94
N GLU A 94 -4.82 18.07 8.77
CA GLU A 94 -5.68 17.62 9.85
C GLU A 94 -5.71 16.09 9.89
N ARG A 95 -5.77 15.52 11.10
CA ARG A 95 -5.92 14.07 11.24
C ARG A 95 -7.35 13.66 10.86
N ILE A 96 -7.46 12.75 9.90
CA ILE A 96 -8.73 12.28 9.35
C ILE A 96 -9.11 10.85 9.74
N ALA A 97 -8.15 10.03 10.17
CA ALA A 97 -8.43 8.65 10.59
C ALA A 97 -7.34 8.09 11.52
N ILE A 98 -7.74 7.21 12.43
CA ILE A 98 -6.84 6.39 13.25
C ILE A 98 -7.22 4.93 13.05
N LEU A 99 -6.26 4.11 12.62
CA LEU A 99 -6.46 2.70 12.32
C LEU A 99 -5.40 1.84 13.00
N SER A 100 -5.83 0.83 13.76
CA SER A 100 -4.97 -0.29 14.15
C SER A 100 -5.21 -1.47 13.20
N THR A 101 -4.14 -2.02 12.64
CA THR A 101 -4.19 -3.16 11.73
C THR A 101 -3.34 -4.30 12.27
N THR A 102 -3.96 -5.47 12.44
CA THR A 102 -3.26 -6.73 12.64
C THR A 102 -2.95 -7.34 11.28
N ARG A 103 -1.66 -7.39 10.92
CA ARG A 103 -1.18 -7.90 9.64
C ARG A 103 -0.61 -9.30 9.79
N LYS A 104 -1.15 -10.26 9.04
CA LYS A 104 -0.45 -11.49 8.66
C LYS A 104 0.19 -11.29 7.29
N ALA A 105 1.40 -11.83 7.09
CA ALA A 105 2.13 -11.67 5.84
C ALA A 105 2.92 -12.93 5.48
N TRP A 106 2.99 -13.20 4.17
CA TRP A 106 3.71 -14.31 3.57
C TRP A 106 4.51 -13.81 2.36
N VAL A 107 5.58 -14.54 1.99
CA VAL A 107 6.36 -14.27 0.79
C VAL A 107 6.17 -15.45 -0.17
N ALA A 108 5.76 -15.17 -1.40
CA ALA A 108 5.59 -16.11 -2.50
C ALA A 108 6.60 -15.80 -3.62
N ASP A 109 7.09 -16.83 -4.29
CA ASP A 109 8.11 -16.73 -5.35
C ASP A 109 9.32 -15.87 -4.98
N ASN A 110 9.68 -15.87 -3.69
CA ASN A 110 10.79 -15.11 -3.08
C ASN A 110 10.71 -13.58 -3.19
N GLU A 111 9.61 -13.02 -3.70
CA GLU A 111 9.52 -11.57 -3.93
C GLU A 111 8.13 -10.97 -3.68
N PHE A 112 7.05 -11.72 -3.92
CA PHE A 112 5.70 -11.21 -3.77
C PHE A 112 5.27 -11.33 -2.32
N ARG A 113 4.94 -10.21 -1.70
CA ARG A 113 4.42 -10.19 -0.35
C ARG A 113 2.89 -10.25 -0.40
N ILE A 114 2.33 -11.35 0.09
CA ILE A 114 0.89 -11.49 0.32
C ILE A 114 0.61 -11.02 1.74
N VAL A 115 -0.33 -10.10 1.92
CA VAL A 115 -0.73 -9.60 3.24
C VAL A 115 -2.22 -9.80 3.45
N LEU A 116 -2.59 -10.18 4.66
CA LEU A 116 -3.96 -10.18 5.15
C LEU A 116 -4.03 -9.24 6.36
N ASP A 117 -4.80 -8.18 6.20
CA ASP A 117 -4.94 -7.13 7.19
C ASP A 117 -6.32 -7.16 7.80
N THR A 118 -6.39 -7.33 9.12
CA THR A 118 -7.61 -7.15 9.90
C THR A 118 -7.51 -5.84 10.66
N ILE A 119 -8.45 -4.93 10.39
CA ILE A 119 -8.55 -3.65 11.09
C ILE A 119 -9.28 -3.86 12.43
N ASP A 120 -9.01 -3.02 13.43
CA ASP A 120 -9.60 -3.06 14.77
C ASP A 120 -11.14 -3.14 14.80
N PHE A 121 -11.82 -2.66 13.76
CA PHE A 121 -13.28 -2.74 13.64
C PHE A 121 -13.79 -3.96 12.85
N GLY A 122 -12.94 -4.94 12.59
CA GLY A 122 -13.31 -6.23 12.00
C GLY A 122 -13.24 -6.29 10.48
N HIS A 123 -13.04 -5.16 9.77
CA HIS A 123 -12.86 -5.19 8.31
C HIS A 123 -11.55 -5.88 7.93
N THR A 124 -11.58 -6.72 6.90
CA THR A 124 -10.42 -7.48 6.43
C THR A 124 -10.11 -7.18 4.97
N VAL A 125 -8.82 -7.02 4.64
CA VAL A 125 -8.34 -6.80 3.27
C VAL A 125 -7.12 -7.66 2.99
N GLY A 126 -7.17 -8.42 1.90
CA GLY A 126 -6.01 -9.11 1.33
C GLY A 126 -5.35 -8.26 0.24
N GLU A 127 -4.02 -8.19 0.21
CA GLU A 127 -3.28 -7.50 -0.86
C GLU A 127 -2.06 -8.33 -1.28
N VAL A 128 -1.77 -8.36 -2.59
CA VAL A 128 -0.49 -8.83 -3.12
C VAL A 128 0.37 -7.61 -3.44
N LYS A 129 1.63 -7.62 -2.98
CA LYS A 129 2.54 -6.48 -3.09
C LYS A 129 3.89 -6.91 -3.64
N LEU A 130 4.37 -6.17 -4.62
CA LEU A 130 5.75 -6.17 -5.06
C LEU A 130 6.34 -4.81 -4.72
N GLN A 131 7.44 -4.79 -3.97
CA GLN A 131 8.06 -3.56 -3.47
C GLN A 131 9.57 -3.64 -3.64
N HIS A 132 10.16 -2.58 -4.21
CA HIS A 132 11.60 -2.44 -4.37
C HIS A 132 12.06 -1.09 -3.85
N GLN A 133 13.24 -1.05 -3.22
CA GLN A 133 13.96 0.18 -2.94
C GLN A 133 15.03 0.34 -4.02
N VAL A 134 14.86 1.34 -4.88
CA VAL A 134 15.71 1.54 -6.06
C VAL A 134 16.24 2.97 -6.03
N ASN A 135 17.55 3.11 -6.20
CA ASN A 135 18.19 4.41 -6.41
C ASN A 135 18.24 4.66 -7.92
N PHE A 136 17.70 5.80 -8.34
CA PHE A 136 17.74 6.22 -9.74
C PHE A 136 18.73 7.37 -9.89
N GLU A 137 19.58 7.26 -10.90
CA GLU A 137 20.53 8.32 -11.28
C GLU A 137 20.11 8.94 -12.60
N ALA A 138 20.31 10.25 -12.74
CA ALA A 138 20.07 10.92 -14.01
C ALA A 138 21.09 10.39 -15.03
N THR A 139 20.61 9.74 -16.08
CA THR A 139 21.44 9.28 -17.20
C THR A 139 21.14 10.12 -18.43
N SER A 140 22.06 10.17 -19.38
CA SER A 140 21.93 10.99 -20.61
C SER A 140 20.70 10.65 -21.47
N GLY A 141 20.07 9.48 -21.27
CA GLY A 141 18.95 9.02 -22.08
C GLY A 141 17.57 9.10 -21.42
N LEU A 142 17.46 9.20 -20.08
CA LEU A 142 16.17 9.18 -19.39
C LEU A 142 16.19 10.00 -18.10
N SER A 143 15.16 10.83 -17.93
CA SER A 143 14.85 11.45 -16.64
C SER A 143 14.55 10.41 -15.56
N ILE A 144 14.80 10.76 -14.30
CA ILE A 144 14.49 9.89 -13.15
C ILE A 144 13.02 9.48 -13.14
N GLU A 145 12.09 10.38 -13.48
CA GLU A 145 10.66 10.05 -13.51
C GLU A 145 10.33 9.01 -14.59
N GLN A 146 10.95 9.09 -15.77
CA GLN A 146 10.80 8.07 -16.81
C GLN A 146 11.34 6.71 -16.36
N GLN A 147 12.47 6.69 -15.63
CA GLN A 147 13.03 5.45 -15.09
C GLN A 147 12.11 4.84 -14.02
N LYS A 148 11.58 5.66 -13.10
CA LYS A 148 10.58 5.25 -12.10
C LYS A 148 9.36 4.65 -12.78
N GLN A 149 8.81 5.32 -13.79
CA GLN A 149 7.61 4.85 -14.49
C GLN A 149 7.82 3.52 -15.19
N ARG A 150 8.97 3.33 -15.87
CA ARG A 150 9.31 2.04 -16.50
C ARG A 150 9.46 0.92 -15.48
N SER A 151 10.12 1.18 -14.35
CA SER A 151 10.28 0.21 -13.27
C SER A 151 8.92 -0.18 -12.67
N MET A 152 8.07 0.80 -12.39
CA MET A 152 6.72 0.57 -11.87
C MET A 152 5.83 -0.20 -12.86
N GLN A 153 5.91 0.07 -14.16
CA GLN A 153 5.17 -0.70 -15.16
C GLN A 153 5.67 -2.14 -15.24
N ALA A 154 6.98 -2.37 -15.20
CA ALA A 154 7.53 -3.72 -15.18
C ALA A 154 7.09 -4.51 -13.93
N MET A 155 7.01 -3.85 -12.76
CA MET A 155 6.49 -4.47 -11.54
C MET A 155 5.00 -4.81 -11.66
N ASP A 156 4.21 -3.93 -12.28
CA ASP A 156 2.77 -4.10 -12.52
C ASP A 156 2.47 -5.33 -13.38
N ASP A 157 3.19 -5.48 -14.49
CA ASP A 157 3.05 -6.61 -15.40
C ASP A 157 3.37 -7.95 -14.70
N ARG A 158 4.31 -7.92 -13.74
CA ARG A 158 4.68 -9.09 -12.94
C ARG A 158 3.60 -9.44 -11.91
N VAL A 159 3.01 -8.43 -11.26
CA VAL A 159 1.87 -8.64 -10.36
C VAL A 159 0.67 -9.21 -11.14
N ALA A 160 0.40 -8.70 -12.34
CA ALA A 160 -0.68 -9.24 -13.19
C ALA A 160 -0.46 -10.73 -13.51
N LYS A 161 0.74 -11.10 -13.94
CA LYS A 161 1.11 -12.51 -14.20
C LYS A 161 1.03 -13.38 -12.94
N PHE A 162 1.42 -12.83 -11.78
CA PHE A 162 1.30 -13.52 -10.50
C PHE A 162 -0.17 -13.79 -10.15
N MET A 163 -1.04 -12.77 -10.27
CA MET A 163 -2.47 -12.90 -10.00
C MET A 163 -3.15 -13.88 -10.95
N GLU A 164 -2.76 -13.92 -12.23
CA GLU A 164 -3.23 -14.91 -13.20
C GLU A 164 -2.81 -16.33 -12.80
N ARG A 165 -1.52 -16.53 -12.51
CA ARG A 165 -0.96 -17.84 -12.14
C ARG A 165 -1.59 -18.40 -10.86
N TYR A 166 -1.86 -17.56 -9.87
CA TYR A 166 -2.39 -17.95 -8.56
C TYR A 166 -3.87 -17.56 -8.39
N ALA A 167 -4.61 -17.39 -9.48
CA ALA A 167 -6.03 -17.00 -9.43
C ALA A 167 -6.88 -17.93 -8.53
N TRP A 168 -6.49 -19.20 -8.42
CA TRP A 168 -7.14 -20.21 -7.56
C TRP A 168 -7.04 -19.90 -6.06
N ALA A 169 -6.08 -19.06 -5.62
CA ALA A 169 -5.81 -18.77 -4.21
C ALA A 169 -6.50 -17.50 -3.70
N PHE A 170 -7.10 -16.69 -4.58
CA PHE A 170 -7.68 -15.39 -4.22
C PHE A 170 -9.18 -15.37 -4.51
N CYS A 171 -9.98 -14.96 -3.52
CA CYS A 171 -11.42 -14.84 -3.69
C CYS A 171 -11.78 -13.75 -4.70
N GLN A 172 -12.76 -14.04 -5.57
CA GLN A 172 -13.36 -13.04 -6.43
C GLN A 172 -14.36 -12.20 -5.62
N GLY A 173 -14.33 -10.88 -5.78
CA GLY A 173 -15.23 -9.95 -5.10
C GLY A 173 -14.89 -8.50 -5.43
N VAL A 174 -15.73 -7.57 -4.98
CA VAL A 174 -15.45 -6.13 -5.05
C VAL A 174 -14.60 -5.78 -3.83
N PRO A 175 -13.28 -5.53 -3.98
CA PRO A 175 -12.47 -5.18 -2.83
C PRO A 175 -12.94 -3.85 -2.24
N LYS A 176 -12.77 -3.69 -0.92
CA LYS A 176 -12.99 -2.42 -0.22
C LYS A 176 -11.74 -2.06 0.57
N GLY A 177 -11.25 -0.85 0.34
CA GLY A 177 -10.04 -0.34 0.96
C GLY A 177 -10.26 0.00 2.44
N LYS A 178 -9.17 0.05 3.19
CA LYS A 178 -9.22 0.28 4.64
C LYS A 178 -9.80 1.63 5.03
N LEU A 179 -9.35 2.70 4.36
CA LEU A 179 -9.85 4.05 4.62
C LEU A 179 -11.30 4.21 4.18
N THR A 180 -11.69 3.63 3.05
CA THR A 180 -13.09 3.61 2.60
C THR A 180 -13.99 2.97 3.65
N ALA A 181 -13.63 1.77 4.14
CA ALA A 181 -14.39 1.08 5.18
C ALA A 181 -14.44 1.87 6.50
N TYR A 182 -13.37 2.60 6.85
CA TYR A 182 -13.35 3.45 8.03
C TYR A 182 -14.32 4.62 7.93
N PHE A 183 -14.32 5.34 6.81
CA PHE A 183 -15.22 6.49 6.64
C PHE A 183 -16.68 6.08 6.56
N GLU A 184 -16.99 4.97 5.87
CA GLU A 184 -18.36 4.43 5.83
C GLU A 184 -18.87 4.04 7.24
N ARG A 185 -18.00 3.50 8.09
CA ARG A 185 -18.37 3.14 9.47
C ARG A 185 -18.67 4.37 10.33
N ASN A 186 -17.93 5.46 10.13
CA ASN A 186 -18.01 6.67 10.95
C ASN A 186 -18.93 7.75 10.37
N ALA A 187 -19.57 7.51 9.22
CA ALA A 187 -20.50 8.44 8.57
C ALA A 187 -21.91 8.44 9.23
N ILE A 188 -21.97 8.37 10.56
CA ILE A 188 -23.21 8.43 11.35
C ILE A 188 -23.37 9.83 11.95
#